data_AF-A0A7V3DW59-F1
#
_entry.id   AF-A0A7V3DW59-F1
#
_cell.length_a   1.000
_cell.length_b   1.000
_cell.length_c   1.000
_cell.angle_alpha   90.00
_cell.angle_beta   90.00
_cell.angle_gamma   90.00
#
_symmetry.space_group_name_H-M   'P 1'
#
loop_
_entity.id
_entity.type
_entity.pdbx_description
1 polymer ?
#
loop_
_entity_poly.entity_id
_entity_poly.type
_entity_poly.pdbx_seq_one_letter_code
_entity_poly.pdbx_strand_id
1 'polypeptide(L)'
;MRGVDFPTITRVLQRTPEVTAAWVFGSASQGVIREGGDLDVGVLFDAKPGVDQLASLRADLQQATGFEDIDVVVLNGASPVLRFEAISGRLVMSADEDRRARFVSRVAREYEEAMATMMRHMPVPSNAAASAPRPASASAGTADAEPLLSVTDLSMFFPIRRGVWSRVVAHVRAVDAVRFDIRRGETVGLVGESGCGKTTVGKCIVRFLKPTGGRIVFDGVDIARLGRRDLMPFRRRIQIVFQDPYSSLNPRMMVGETVSEGMVTHRLVRSRAERDERTREALRRVGLTADMMNRYPHEFSGGQRQRVGLARALSTEPDLVICDEATSALDVSVQAQILNLLRDLQEQMGLSYLFITHDLGVVQYLAHRVVVMYLGRIVERGRTADIFSSPCHPYTRALLAAAPRWDARRGRRTITLAGDVPSPINPPPGCPFHPRCPAVMPHCSSAWPGTTDLGNGHTVHCYLAQDIPIDADWRERVDARMQQEVKRNLKEKQR
;
A
#
# COMPACT_ATOMS: atom_id res chain seq x y z
N MET A 1 16.48 49.15 12.03
CA MET A 1 16.36 47.72 12.37
C MET A 1 16.22 46.99 11.05
N ARG A 2 17.23 46.19 10.65
CA ARG A 2 17.19 45.52 9.35
C ARG A 2 16.20 44.37 9.49
N GLY A 3 15.21 44.35 8.60
CA GLY A 3 14.28 43.25 8.47
C GLY A 3 14.53 42.57 7.15
N VAL A 4 14.46 41.25 7.12
CA VAL A 4 14.68 40.48 5.90
C VAL A 4 13.35 40.25 5.20
N ASP A 5 13.31 40.54 3.90
CA ASP A 5 12.13 40.34 3.08
C ASP A 5 12.01 38.87 2.60
N PHE A 6 10.77 38.39 2.49
CA PHE A 6 10.46 37.04 2.01
C PHE A 6 11.04 36.71 0.61
N PRO A 7 11.13 37.68 -0.34
CA PRO A 7 11.79 37.45 -1.63
C PRO A 7 13.28 37.12 -1.57
N THR A 8 14.00 37.56 -0.55
CA THR A 8 15.43 37.25 -0.38
C THR A 8 15.62 35.79 0.03
N ILE A 9 14.80 35.29 0.95
CA ILE A 9 14.80 33.89 1.38
C ILE A 9 14.38 32.96 0.23
N THR A 10 13.34 33.37 -0.51
CA THR A 10 12.82 32.61 -1.67
C THR A 10 13.87 32.44 -2.77
N ARG A 11 14.73 33.46 -3.00
CA ARG A 11 15.82 33.41 -3.99
C ARG A 11 16.93 32.42 -3.63
N VAL A 12 17.23 32.25 -2.34
CA VAL A 12 18.20 31.24 -1.88
C VAL A 12 17.63 29.85 -2.13
N LEU A 13 16.38 29.63 -1.73
CA LEU A 13 15.71 28.34 -1.84
C LEU A 13 15.52 27.88 -3.30
N GLN A 14 15.20 28.81 -4.21
CA GLN A 14 15.06 28.52 -5.65
C GLN A 14 16.39 28.18 -6.35
N ARG A 15 17.54 28.51 -5.76
CA ARG A 15 18.87 28.20 -6.31
C ARG A 15 19.38 26.83 -5.88
N THR A 16 18.75 26.20 -4.90
CA THR A 16 19.09 24.86 -4.45
C THR A 16 18.36 23.84 -5.35
N PRO A 17 19.04 23.13 -6.27
CA PRO A 17 18.41 22.40 -7.38
C PRO A 17 17.52 21.21 -7.00
N GLU A 18 17.38 20.92 -5.71
CA GLU A 18 16.75 19.71 -5.15
C GLU A 18 15.64 20.05 -4.14
N VAL A 19 15.38 21.34 -3.90
CA VAL A 19 14.30 21.84 -3.06
C VAL A 19 13.04 21.98 -3.91
N THR A 20 12.02 21.16 -3.64
CA THR A 20 10.77 21.16 -4.40
C THR A 20 9.69 22.04 -3.79
N ALA A 21 9.75 22.27 -2.48
CA ALA A 21 8.91 23.22 -1.79
C ALA A 21 9.62 23.73 -0.54
N ALA A 22 9.32 24.97 -0.14
CA ALA A 22 9.85 25.52 1.10
C ALA A 22 8.86 26.50 1.74
N TRP A 23 8.90 26.55 3.07
CA TRP A 23 8.09 27.42 3.91
C TRP A 23 8.99 28.13 4.91
N VAL A 24 8.71 29.41 5.14
CA VAL A 24 9.43 30.21 6.14
C VAL A 24 8.45 30.53 7.26
N PHE A 25 8.83 30.20 8.49
CA PHE A 25 8.06 30.47 9.69
C PHE A 25 8.85 31.45 10.58
N GLY A 26 8.17 32.51 11.01
CA GLY A 26 8.73 33.51 11.92
C GLY A 26 7.61 34.33 12.54
N SER A 27 7.89 35.03 13.65
CA SER A 27 6.94 35.99 14.23
C SER A 27 6.87 37.23 13.34
N ALA A 28 6.14 37.13 12.23
CA ALA A 28 5.97 38.22 11.28
C ALA A 28 4.82 39.14 11.73
N SER A 29 5.14 40.38 12.10
CA SER A 29 4.18 41.47 12.01
C SER A 29 4.35 42.13 10.63
N GLN A 30 3.35 42.05 9.76
CA GLN A 30 3.34 42.71 8.44
C GLN A 30 4.43 42.26 7.44
N GLY A 31 4.76 40.97 7.40
CA GLY A 31 5.62 40.41 6.33
C GLY A 31 7.13 40.73 6.44
N VAL A 32 7.56 41.27 7.58
CA VAL A 32 8.97 41.58 7.88
C VAL A 32 9.39 40.80 9.14
N ILE A 33 10.43 39.98 9.03
CA ILE A 33 11.04 39.27 10.17
C ILE A 33 12.13 40.18 10.74
N ARG A 34 12.05 40.50 12.04
CA ARG A 34 12.96 41.46 12.71
C ARG A 34 14.26 40.77 13.18
N GLU A 35 15.40 41.48 13.07
CA GLU A 35 16.70 41.08 13.67
C GLU A 35 16.55 40.73 15.16
N GLY A 36 17.10 39.57 15.56
CA GLY A 36 17.08 39.06 16.95
C GLY A 36 15.95 38.06 17.28
N GLY A 37 15.13 37.68 16.31
CA GLY A 37 14.18 36.56 16.42
C GLY A 37 14.74 35.26 15.81
N ASP A 38 14.06 34.13 16.03
CA ASP A 38 14.41 32.86 15.40
C ASP A 38 13.74 32.74 14.01
N LEU A 39 14.48 32.22 13.03
CA LEU A 39 14.00 31.96 11.67
C LEU A 39 13.93 30.45 11.43
N ASP A 40 12.72 29.91 11.35
CA ASP A 40 12.49 28.50 11.08
C ASP A 40 12.18 28.30 9.58
N VAL A 41 12.93 27.44 8.89
CA VAL A 41 12.71 27.18 7.46
C VAL A 41 12.41 25.70 7.25
N GLY A 42 11.20 25.40 6.79
CA GLY A 42 10.79 24.06 6.37
C GLY A 42 11.12 23.84 4.91
N VAL A 43 11.79 22.74 4.57
CA VAL A 43 12.24 22.45 3.21
C VAL A 43 11.90 21.01 2.82
N LEU A 44 11.29 20.83 1.65
CA LEU A 44 10.97 19.54 1.04
C LEU A 44 12.03 19.22 -0.01
N PHE A 45 12.65 18.05 0.11
CA PHE A 45 13.62 17.55 -0.87
C PHE A 45 13.04 16.35 -1.63
N ASP A 46 13.42 16.20 -2.90
CA ASP A 46 13.05 15.05 -3.74
C ASP A 46 13.74 13.74 -3.31
N ALA A 47 14.88 13.84 -2.64
CA ALA A 47 15.63 12.72 -2.07
C ALA A 47 16.19 13.12 -0.70
N LYS A 48 16.53 12.13 0.15
CA LYS A 48 17.10 12.41 1.47
C LYS A 48 18.41 13.23 1.32
N PRO A 49 18.48 14.47 1.82
CA PRO A 49 19.67 15.30 1.64
C PRO A 49 20.83 14.80 2.49
N GLY A 50 22.05 14.98 1.99
CA GLY A 50 23.29 14.75 2.72
C GLY A 50 23.55 15.84 3.78
N VAL A 51 24.42 15.54 4.74
CA VAL A 51 24.79 16.47 5.83
C VAL A 51 25.42 17.75 5.27
N ASP A 52 26.30 17.62 4.27
CA ASP A 52 26.98 18.76 3.65
C ASP A 52 26.03 19.67 2.88
N GLN A 53 24.97 19.11 2.29
CA GLN A 53 23.95 19.87 1.57
C GLN A 53 23.11 20.73 2.53
N LEU A 54 22.75 20.18 3.69
CA LEU A 54 22.03 20.93 4.73
C LEU A 54 22.91 22.02 5.36
N ALA A 55 24.20 21.73 5.54
CA ALA A 55 25.16 22.73 6.02
C ALA A 55 25.34 23.88 5.03
N SER A 56 25.46 23.58 3.73
CA SER A 56 25.54 24.60 2.67
C SER A 56 24.29 25.46 2.60
N LEU A 57 23.10 24.85 2.62
CA LEU A 57 21.84 25.59 2.59
C LEU A 57 21.68 26.50 3.82
N ARG A 58 22.06 26.02 5.01
CA ARG A 58 22.07 26.85 6.22
C ARG A 58 23.03 28.03 6.06
N ALA A 59 24.25 27.81 5.56
CA ALA A 59 25.22 28.88 5.35
C ALA A 59 24.72 29.94 4.35
N ASP A 60 24.09 29.52 3.25
CA ASP A 60 23.51 30.42 2.26
C ASP A 60 22.36 31.25 2.85
N LEU A 61 21.50 30.63 3.69
CA LEU A 61 20.44 31.32 4.40
C LEU A 61 21.00 32.29 5.45
N GLN A 62 22.02 31.91 6.22
CA GLN A 62 22.67 32.79 7.19
C GLN A 62 23.31 34.00 6.49
N GLN A 63 23.99 33.78 5.36
CA GLN A 63 24.60 34.86 4.58
C GLN A 63 23.57 35.81 3.97
N ALA A 64 22.45 35.27 3.47
CA ALA A 64 21.41 36.06 2.82
C ALA A 64 20.51 36.81 3.81
N THR A 65 20.35 36.28 5.03
CA THR A 65 19.37 36.78 6.00
C THR A 65 19.99 37.45 7.24
N GLY A 66 21.26 37.19 7.53
CA GLY A 66 21.94 37.72 8.72
C GLY A 66 21.51 37.09 10.06
N PHE A 67 20.67 36.05 10.05
CA PHE A 67 20.31 35.29 11.25
C PHE A 67 21.41 34.27 11.59
N GLU A 68 21.88 34.24 12.84
CA GLU A 68 22.89 33.25 13.28
C GLU A 68 22.26 31.88 13.54
N ASP A 69 21.04 31.85 14.10
CA ASP A 69 20.28 30.64 14.40
C ASP A 69 19.15 30.42 13.38
N ILE A 70 19.35 29.45 12.49
CA ILE A 70 18.38 29.02 11.48
C ILE A 70 18.19 27.51 11.61
N ASP A 71 16.97 27.10 11.94
CA ASP A 71 16.58 25.70 11.98
C ASP A 71 16.00 25.28 10.62
N VAL A 72 16.68 24.33 9.97
CA VAL A 72 16.24 23.75 8.69
C VAL A 72 15.58 22.40 8.94
N VAL A 73 14.29 22.29 8.66
CA VAL A 73 13.53 21.04 8.85
C VAL A 73 13.26 20.37 7.52
N VAL A 74 13.81 19.17 7.36
CA VAL A 74 13.62 18.33 6.18
C VAL A 74 12.32 17.54 6.32
N LEU A 75 11.37 17.83 5.43
CA LEU A 75 10.18 17.01 5.23
C LEU A 75 10.48 16.05 4.08
N ASN A 76 10.21 14.75 4.23
CA ASN A 76 10.42 13.77 3.17
C ASN A 76 9.06 13.22 2.70
N GLY A 77 8.89 13.09 1.38
CA GLY A 77 7.60 12.92 0.69
C GLY A 77 6.83 11.61 0.90
N ALA A 78 7.12 10.83 1.94
CA ALA A 78 6.44 9.56 2.24
C ALA A 78 5.91 9.54 3.67
N SER A 79 4.81 10.27 3.93
CA SER A 79 4.08 10.35 5.21
C SER A 79 4.87 10.92 6.42
N PRO A 80 4.24 11.64 7.36
CA PRO A 80 4.95 12.32 8.44
C PRO A 80 5.32 11.31 9.54
N VAL A 81 6.48 10.68 9.39
CA VAL A 81 7.20 10.03 10.50
C VAL A 81 8.60 10.63 10.55
N LEU A 82 8.75 11.70 11.31
CA LEU A 82 10.06 12.21 11.71
C LEU A 82 10.73 11.16 12.62
N ARG A 83 11.59 10.30 12.06
CA ARG A 83 12.58 9.54 12.83
C ARG A 83 13.94 10.21 12.66
N PHE A 84 14.47 10.69 13.78
CA PHE A 84 15.86 11.11 13.89
C PHE A 84 16.67 9.94 14.45
N GLU A 85 17.66 9.46 13.69
CA GLU A 85 18.74 8.63 14.22
C GLU A 85 20.06 9.31 13.84
N ALA A 86 20.83 9.70 14.87
CA ALA A 86 22.19 10.15 14.71
C ALA A 86 23.09 8.92 14.56
N ILE A 87 23.78 8.81 13.43
CA ILE A 87 24.93 7.91 13.29
C ILE A 87 26.11 8.79 12.87
N SER A 88 27.08 8.86 13.77
CA SER A 88 28.39 9.53 13.71
C SER A 88 28.43 11.07 13.60
N GLY A 89 28.26 11.73 14.75
CA GLY A 89 29.19 12.80 15.16
C GLY A 89 28.84 14.25 14.82
N ARG A 90 28.06 14.88 15.72
CA ARG A 90 27.91 16.33 15.99
C ARG A 90 27.19 17.22 14.97
N LEU A 91 25.94 17.54 15.32
CA LEU A 91 25.47 18.92 15.44
C LEU A 91 24.50 19.01 16.63
N VAL A 92 24.90 19.76 17.66
CA VAL A 92 24.12 20.24 18.81
C VAL A 92 24.26 21.77 18.68
N MET A 93 23.26 22.65 18.78
CA MET A 93 22.16 22.76 19.74
C MET A 93 21.01 23.63 19.19
N SER A 94 19.79 23.34 19.65
CA SER A 94 18.90 24.34 20.28
C SER A 94 18.40 23.70 21.59
N ALA A 95 18.45 24.45 22.68
CA ALA A 95 18.43 23.96 24.07
C ALA A 95 17.04 23.64 24.65
N ASP A 96 15.99 23.55 23.82
CA ASP A 96 14.62 23.36 24.32
C ASP A 96 13.91 22.23 23.56
N GLU A 97 13.91 21.04 24.17
CA GLU A 97 13.19 19.85 23.68
C GLU A 97 11.68 20.10 23.51
N ASP A 98 11.09 20.95 24.36
CA ASP A 98 9.67 21.29 24.27
C ASP A 98 9.41 22.21 23.06
N ARG A 99 10.34 23.09 22.73
CA ARG A 99 10.26 23.95 21.54
C ARG A 99 10.23 23.11 20.27
N ARG A 100 11.08 22.08 20.19
CA ARG A 100 11.10 21.12 19.07
C ARG A 100 9.81 20.30 18.98
N ALA A 101 9.30 19.79 20.10
CA ALA A 101 8.04 19.04 20.13
C ALA A 101 6.83 19.89 19.71
N ARG A 102 6.77 21.15 20.16
CA ARG A 102 5.73 22.12 19.76
C ARG A 102 5.81 22.47 18.27
N PHE A 103 7.02 22.65 17.74
CA PHE A 103 7.24 22.93 16.32
C PHE A 103 6.79 21.77 15.43
N VAL A 104 7.26 20.55 15.73
CA VAL A 104 6.87 19.34 15.00
C VAL A 104 5.37 19.12 15.00
N SER A 105 4.72 19.31 16.15
CA SER A 105 3.27 19.17 16.29
C SER A 105 2.50 20.23 15.50
N ARG A 106 3.02 21.47 15.42
CA ARG A 106 2.42 22.57 14.66
C ARG A 106 2.54 22.33 13.15
N VAL A 107 3.72 21.94 12.67
CA VAL A 107 3.98 21.62 11.26
C VAL A 107 3.12 20.43 10.81
N ALA A 108 3.00 19.38 11.64
CA ALA A 108 2.12 18.25 11.32
C ALA A 108 0.65 18.68 11.17
N ARG A 109 0.14 19.51 12.09
CA ARG A 109 -1.25 19.99 12.06
C ARG A 109 -1.53 20.89 10.85
N GLU A 110 -0.63 21.84 10.56
CA GLU A 110 -0.81 22.76 9.42
C GLU A 110 -0.62 22.05 8.07
N TYR A 111 0.25 21.04 7.99
CA TYR A 111 0.35 20.16 6.84
C TYR A 111 -0.92 19.33 6.63
N GLU A 112 -1.49 18.78 7.70
CA GLU A 112 -2.78 18.07 7.65
C GLU A 112 -3.92 18.99 7.19
N GLU A 113 -3.98 20.23 7.69
CA GLU A 113 -4.97 21.24 7.29
C GLU A 113 -4.79 21.68 5.83
N ALA A 114 -3.54 21.90 5.39
CA ALA A 114 -3.22 22.25 4.01
C ALA A 114 -3.53 21.09 3.05
N MET A 115 -3.20 19.85 3.40
CA MET A 115 -3.55 18.65 2.63
C MET A 115 -5.07 18.43 2.57
N ALA A 116 -5.77 18.55 3.69
CA ALA A 116 -7.22 18.45 3.72
C ALA A 116 -7.88 19.55 2.88
N THR A 117 -7.32 20.76 2.86
CA THR A 117 -7.83 21.89 2.06
C THR A 117 -7.51 21.71 0.58
N MET A 118 -6.31 21.22 0.23
CA MET A 118 -5.90 20.91 -1.13
C MET A 118 -6.73 19.78 -1.74
N MET A 119 -6.99 18.71 -0.98
CA MET A 119 -7.86 17.61 -1.41
C MET A 119 -9.33 18.05 -1.57
N ARG A 120 -9.78 19.07 -0.85
CA ARG A 120 -11.13 19.64 -0.98
C ARG A 120 -11.29 20.58 -2.19
N HIS A 121 -10.22 21.19 -2.68
CA HIS A 121 -10.25 22.23 -3.72
C HIS A 121 -9.48 21.86 -5.00
N MET A 122 -9.06 20.59 -5.15
CA MET A 122 -8.32 20.17 -6.33
C MET A 122 -9.25 20.19 -7.56
N PRO A 123 -8.91 20.93 -8.63
CA PRO A 123 -9.70 20.92 -9.85
C PRO A 123 -9.60 19.54 -10.49
N VAL A 124 -10.74 18.87 -10.58
CA VAL A 124 -10.94 17.68 -11.41
C VAL A 124 -10.74 18.12 -12.87
N PRO A 125 -9.90 17.46 -13.68
CA PRO A 125 -9.93 17.66 -15.12
C PRO A 125 -11.35 17.40 -15.60
N SER A 126 -12.03 18.42 -16.13
CA SER A 126 -13.41 18.31 -16.55
C SER A 126 -13.50 17.42 -17.77
N ASN A 127 -13.84 16.15 -17.56
CA ASN A 127 -14.69 15.39 -18.46
C ASN A 127 -15.42 14.32 -17.64
N ALA A 128 -16.74 14.30 -17.80
CA ALA A 128 -17.75 13.46 -17.14
C ALA A 128 -18.16 13.92 -15.71
N ALA A 129 -19.32 14.58 -15.71
CA ALA A 129 -20.27 14.86 -14.62
C ALA A 129 -19.93 14.35 -13.21
N ALA A 130 -19.75 15.32 -12.30
CA ALA A 130 -19.62 15.12 -10.88
C ALA A 130 -20.86 14.47 -10.25
N SER A 131 -20.64 13.36 -9.56
CA SER A 131 -21.47 12.95 -8.41
C SER A 131 -20.54 12.78 -7.20
N ALA A 132 -20.99 13.24 -6.04
CA ALA A 132 -20.28 13.11 -4.77
C ALA A 132 -19.90 11.64 -4.48
N PRO A 133 -18.81 11.36 -3.75
CA PRO A 133 -18.34 9.99 -3.51
C PRO A 133 -19.42 9.18 -2.78
N ARG A 134 -20.10 8.29 -3.51
CA ARG A 134 -20.90 7.21 -2.94
C ARG A 134 -19.95 6.06 -2.63
N PRO A 135 -19.99 5.45 -1.42
CA PRO A 135 -19.32 4.18 -1.20
C PRO A 135 -19.78 3.20 -2.27
N ALA A 136 -18.84 2.44 -2.84
CA ALA A 136 -19.07 1.47 -3.91
C ALA A 136 -20.42 0.76 -3.70
N SER A 137 -21.41 1.12 -4.52
CA SER A 137 -22.77 0.64 -4.34
C SER A 137 -22.80 -0.87 -4.54
N ALA A 138 -23.52 -1.54 -3.64
CA ALA A 138 -23.66 -2.98 -3.52
C ALA A 138 -24.40 -3.63 -4.70
N SER A 139 -23.85 -3.55 -5.91
CA SER A 139 -24.25 -4.42 -7.04
C SER A 139 -23.12 -5.36 -7.45
N ALA A 140 -22.29 -5.79 -6.50
CA ALA A 140 -21.53 -7.02 -6.67
C ALA A 140 -22.53 -8.18 -6.71
N GLY A 141 -22.40 -9.03 -7.73
CA GLY A 141 -23.36 -10.07 -8.10
C GLY A 141 -23.93 -10.89 -6.93
N THR A 142 -25.14 -11.40 -7.14
CA THR A 142 -25.88 -12.27 -6.23
C THR A 142 -24.99 -13.35 -5.63
N ALA A 143 -25.24 -13.71 -4.36
CA ALA A 143 -24.46 -14.71 -3.62
C ALA A 143 -24.35 -16.09 -4.31
N ASP A 144 -25.22 -16.36 -5.30
CA ASP A 144 -25.31 -17.61 -6.05
C ASP A 144 -24.52 -17.65 -7.37
N ALA A 145 -23.92 -16.54 -7.83
CA ALA A 145 -23.10 -16.57 -9.05
C ALA A 145 -21.73 -17.22 -8.78
N GLU A 146 -21.31 -18.16 -9.63
CA GLU A 146 -19.99 -18.77 -9.53
C GLU A 146 -18.88 -17.70 -9.56
N PRO A 147 -17.88 -17.79 -8.66
CA PRO A 147 -16.80 -16.81 -8.62
C PRO A 147 -15.92 -16.92 -9.87
N LEU A 148 -15.38 -15.78 -10.33
CA LEU A 148 -14.41 -15.74 -11.43
C LEU A 148 -13.13 -16.49 -11.05
N LEU A 149 -12.68 -16.31 -9.80
CA LEU A 149 -11.51 -16.99 -9.24
C LEU A 149 -11.90 -17.62 -7.90
N SER A 150 -11.57 -18.90 -7.70
CA SER A 150 -11.63 -19.59 -6.42
C SER A 150 -10.27 -20.20 -6.09
N VAL A 151 -9.71 -19.79 -4.96
CA VAL A 151 -8.44 -20.29 -4.41
C VAL A 151 -8.77 -21.16 -3.21
N THR A 152 -8.41 -22.44 -3.28
CA THR A 152 -8.70 -23.42 -2.22
C THR A 152 -7.42 -24.06 -1.74
N ASP A 153 -7.12 -23.87 -0.45
CA ASP A 153 -6.02 -24.49 0.29
C ASP A 153 -4.66 -24.32 -0.43
N LEU A 154 -4.47 -23.16 -1.07
CA LEU A 154 -3.28 -22.81 -1.83
C LEU A 154 -2.06 -22.82 -0.92
N SER A 155 -1.02 -23.53 -1.35
CA SER A 155 0.26 -23.61 -0.64
C SER A 155 1.43 -23.37 -1.58
N MET A 156 2.44 -22.65 -1.11
CA MET A 156 3.69 -22.40 -1.82
C MET A 156 4.86 -22.40 -0.84
N PHE A 157 5.66 -23.47 -0.90
CA PHE A 157 6.82 -23.67 -0.04
C PHE A 157 8.11 -23.59 -0.85
N PHE A 158 9.05 -22.76 -0.42
CA PHE A 158 10.35 -22.60 -1.08
C PHE A 158 11.42 -23.46 -0.39
N PRO A 159 12.14 -24.32 -1.12
CA PRO A 159 13.20 -25.14 -0.52
C PRO A 159 14.40 -24.28 -0.12
N ILE A 160 14.90 -24.50 1.10
CA ILE A 160 16.17 -23.95 1.57
C ILE A 160 17.25 -24.98 1.31
N ARG A 161 18.27 -24.62 0.54
CA ARG A 161 19.39 -25.51 0.17
C ARG A 161 20.67 -25.08 0.89
N ARG A 162 21.43 -26.05 1.41
CA ARG A 162 22.74 -25.81 2.06
C ARG A 162 23.78 -26.84 1.64
N GLY A 163 25.05 -26.46 1.79
CA GLY A 163 26.22 -27.29 1.52
C GLY A 163 26.60 -27.34 0.03
N VAL A 164 27.78 -27.90 -0.24
CA VAL A 164 28.38 -28.01 -1.59
C VAL A 164 27.45 -28.77 -2.56
N TRP A 165 26.64 -29.68 -2.03
CA TRP A 165 25.72 -30.53 -2.80
C TRP A 165 24.29 -29.95 -2.92
N SER A 166 24.03 -28.72 -2.45
CA SER A 166 22.72 -28.06 -2.54
C SER A 166 21.53 -28.91 -2.03
N ARG A 167 21.74 -29.67 -0.95
CA ARG A 167 20.67 -30.51 -0.35
C ARG A 167 19.61 -29.63 0.29
N VAL A 168 18.34 -30.03 0.16
CA VAL A 168 17.21 -29.34 0.81
C VAL A 168 17.21 -29.67 2.29
N VAL A 169 17.32 -28.64 3.14
CA VAL A 169 17.43 -28.77 4.60
C VAL A 169 16.19 -28.26 5.35
N ALA A 170 15.40 -27.39 4.72
CA ALA A 170 14.17 -26.83 5.27
C ALA A 170 13.31 -26.25 4.14
N HIS A 171 12.12 -25.75 4.48
CA HIS A 171 11.25 -25.03 3.56
C HIS A 171 10.79 -23.72 4.19
N VAL A 172 10.76 -22.64 3.41
CA VAL A 172 10.06 -21.40 3.76
C VAL A 172 8.59 -21.58 3.41
N ARG A 173 7.69 -21.53 4.40
CA ARG A 173 6.24 -21.61 4.16
C ARG A 173 5.67 -20.24 3.80
N ALA A 174 5.86 -19.81 2.57
CA ALA A 174 5.45 -18.48 2.12
C ALA A 174 3.93 -18.34 1.97
N VAL A 175 3.24 -19.40 1.59
CA VAL A 175 1.77 -19.49 1.56
C VAL A 175 1.39 -20.86 2.09
N ASP A 176 0.47 -20.93 3.04
CA ASP A 176 0.08 -22.14 3.76
C ASP A 176 -1.45 -22.22 3.88
N ALA A 177 -2.06 -23.09 3.06
CA ALA A 177 -3.50 -23.35 3.01
C ALA A 177 -4.40 -22.09 2.91
N VAL A 178 -4.05 -21.16 2.01
CA VAL A 178 -4.83 -19.95 1.76
C VAL A 178 -6.13 -20.24 1.00
N ARG A 179 -7.25 -19.67 1.46
CA ARG A 179 -8.58 -19.82 0.84
C ARG A 179 -9.32 -18.49 0.68
N PHE A 180 -9.66 -18.13 -0.55
CA PHE A 180 -10.51 -16.98 -0.87
C PHE A 180 -11.03 -17.07 -2.30
N ASP A 181 -11.95 -16.18 -2.65
CA ASP A 181 -12.62 -16.12 -3.94
C ASP A 181 -12.72 -14.67 -4.41
N ILE A 182 -12.88 -14.47 -5.72
CA ILE A 182 -13.12 -13.18 -6.37
C ILE A 182 -14.29 -13.35 -7.34
N ARG A 183 -15.35 -12.58 -7.17
CA ARG A 183 -16.48 -12.50 -8.10
C ARG A 183 -16.16 -11.62 -9.31
N ARG A 184 -16.95 -11.74 -10.37
CA ARG A 184 -16.83 -10.88 -11.55
C ARG A 184 -17.11 -9.42 -11.17
N GLY A 185 -16.26 -8.50 -11.63
CA GLY A 185 -16.36 -7.07 -11.31
C GLY A 185 -16.01 -6.73 -9.86
N GLU A 186 -15.51 -7.70 -9.07
CA GLU A 186 -15.17 -7.49 -7.67
C GLU A 186 -13.70 -7.13 -7.50
N THR A 187 -13.43 -6.19 -6.60
CA THR A 187 -12.08 -5.92 -6.08
C THR A 187 -11.93 -6.57 -4.71
N VAL A 188 -10.98 -7.49 -4.59
CA VAL A 188 -10.55 -8.08 -3.32
C VAL A 188 -9.19 -7.52 -2.93
N GLY A 189 -9.11 -6.86 -1.77
CA GLY A 189 -7.88 -6.37 -1.18
C GLY A 189 -7.18 -7.46 -0.37
N LEU A 190 -5.95 -7.85 -0.74
CA LEU A 190 -5.11 -8.76 0.05
C LEU A 190 -4.08 -7.94 0.82
N VAL A 191 -4.23 -7.90 2.14
CA VAL A 191 -3.47 -7.03 3.03
C VAL A 191 -2.70 -7.80 4.09
N GLY A 192 -1.63 -7.19 4.60
CA GLY A 192 -0.77 -7.76 5.63
C GLY A 192 0.61 -7.11 5.64
N GLU A 193 1.40 -7.41 6.67
CA GLU A 193 2.77 -6.92 6.84
C GLU A 193 3.66 -7.35 5.66
N SER A 194 4.76 -6.63 5.44
CA SER A 194 5.73 -7.00 4.41
C SER A 194 6.25 -8.43 4.65
N GLY A 195 6.46 -9.19 3.57
CA GLY A 195 6.95 -10.57 3.65
C GLY A 195 5.93 -11.62 4.10
N CYS A 196 4.66 -11.27 4.34
CA CYS A 196 3.66 -12.26 4.81
C CYS A 196 3.17 -13.25 3.73
N GLY A 197 3.53 -13.06 2.45
CA GLY A 197 3.21 -13.99 1.35
C GLY A 197 2.29 -13.46 0.24
N LYS A 198 1.82 -12.20 0.32
CA LYS A 198 0.83 -11.61 -0.62
C LYS A 198 1.25 -11.69 -2.10
N THR A 199 2.44 -11.19 -2.43
CA THR A 199 3.04 -11.29 -3.77
C THR A 199 3.18 -12.74 -4.25
N THR A 200 3.45 -13.67 -3.32
CA THR A 200 3.56 -15.10 -3.65
C THR A 200 2.20 -15.67 -4.08
N VAL A 201 1.11 -15.27 -3.41
CA VAL A 201 -0.26 -15.62 -3.82
C VAL A 201 -0.55 -15.11 -5.23
N GLY A 202 -0.27 -13.84 -5.51
CA GLY A 202 -0.45 -13.27 -6.85
C GLY A 202 0.33 -14.03 -7.93
N LYS A 203 1.61 -14.29 -7.69
CA LYS A 203 2.49 -15.07 -8.60
C LYS A 203 2.05 -16.52 -8.81
N CYS A 204 1.39 -17.13 -7.83
CA CYS A 204 0.78 -18.46 -7.97
C CYS A 204 -0.44 -18.43 -8.89
N ILE A 205 -1.30 -17.40 -8.77
CA ILE A 205 -2.52 -17.24 -9.58
C ILE A 205 -2.17 -17.03 -11.06
N VAL A 206 -1.21 -16.14 -11.38
CA VAL A 206 -0.72 -15.97 -12.77
C VAL A 206 0.20 -17.08 -13.25
N ARG A 207 0.47 -18.09 -12.39
CA ARG A 207 1.28 -19.26 -12.73
C ARG A 207 2.69 -18.88 -13.20
N PHE A 208 3.29 -17.88 -12.56
CA PHE A 208 4.74 -17.66 -12.55
C PHE A 208 5.43 -18.58 -11.56
N LEU A 209 4.73 -18.89 -10.46
CA LEU A 209 5.10 -19.93 -9.53
C LEU A 209 4.11 -21.08 -9.63
N LYS A 210 4.61 -22.31 -9.73
CA LYS A 210 3.78 -23.52 -9.61
C LYS A 210 3.51 -23.74 -8.12
N PRO A 211 2.24 -23.73 -7.66
CA PRO A 211 1.92 -24.01 -6.27
C PRO A 211 2.43 -25.39 -5.85
N THR A 212 2.86 -25.51 -4.59
CA THR A 212 3.22 -26.80 -4.00
C THR A 212 1.98 -27.62 -3.63
N GLY A 213 0.84 -26.96 -3.39
CA GLY A 213 -0.44 -27.61 -3.09
C GLY A 213 -1.65 -26.68 -3.31
N GLY A 214 -2.84 -27.25 -3.18
CA GLY A 214 -4.12 -26.55 -3.36
C GLY A 214 -4.61 -26.51 -4.81
N ARG A 215 -5.70 -25.76 -5.01
CA ARG A 215 -6.37 -25.55 -6.31
C ARG A 215 -6.56 -24.06 -6.59
N ILE A 216 -6.50 -23.70 -7.86
CA ILE A 216 -6.77 -22.35 -8.35
C ILE A 216 -7.75 -22.52 -9.50
N VAL A 217 -9.03 -22.34 -9.24
CA VAL A 217 -10.10 -22.46 -10.23
C VAL A 217 -10.38 -21.08 -10.79
N PHE A 218 -10.20 -20.91 -12.10
CA PHE A 218 -10.53 -19.68 -12.82
C PHE A 218 -11.59 -20.00 -13.87
N ASP A 219 -12.76 -19.36 -13.75
CA ASP A 219 -13.89 -19.54 -14.65
C ASP A 219 -14.26 -21.02 -14.86
N GLY A 220 -14.40 -21.75 -13.74
CA GLY A 220 -14.71 -23.19 -13.72
C GLY A 220 -13.55 -24.15 -13.97
N VAL A 221 -12.36 -23.66 -14.37
CA VAL A 221 -11.21 -24.53 -14.72
C VAL A 221 -10.08 -24.42 -13.69
N ASP A 222 -9.62 -25.56 -13.16
CA ASP A 222 -8.43 -25.58 -12.28
C ASP A 222 -7.14 -25.36 -13.07
N ILE A 223 -6.59 -24.14 -12.96
CA ILE A 223 -5.36 -23.72 -13.63
C ILE A 223 -4.09 -24.07 -12.84
N ALA A 224 -4.20 -24.58 -11.61
CA ALA A 224 -3.05 -24.86 -10.74
C ALA A 224 -2.18 -26.01 -11.22
N ARG A 225 -2.63 -26.83 -12.18
CA ARG A 225 -1.85 -27.97 -12.70
C ARG A 225 -1.76 -28.02 -14.21
N LEU A 226 -2.38 -27.08 -14.92
CA LEU A 226 -2.30 -27.02 -16.38
C LEU A 226 -0.86 -26.92 -16.88
N GLY A 227 -0.62 -27.60 -18.01
CA GLY A 227 0.60 -27.48 -18.80
C GLY A 227 0.70 -26.13 -19.49
N ARG A 228 1.89 -25.80 -20.03
CA ARG A 228 2.15 -24.48 -20.62
C ARG A 228 1.19 -24.12 -21.76
N ARG A 229 0.83 -25.09 -22.60
CA ARG A 229 -0.06 -24.88 -23.77
C ARG A 229 -1.47 -24.51 -23.32
N ASP A 230 -2.04 -25.30 -22.41
CA ASP A 230 -3.42 -25.13 -21.93
C ASP A 230 -3.57 -23.91 -21.01
N LEU A 231 -2.47 -23.45 -20.42
CA LEU A 231 -2.43 -22.25 -19.60
C LEU A 231 -2.43 -20.94 -20.43
N MET A 232 -2.02 -21.00 -21.70
CA MET A 232 -1.85 -19.80 -22.53
C MET A 232 -3.13 -18.95 -22.69
N PRO A 233 -4.33 -19.53 -22.88
CA PRO A 233 -5.58 -18.75 -22.91
C PRO A 233 -5.86 -18.02 -21.60
N PHE A 234 -5.54 -18.63 -20.45
CA PHE A 234 -5.73 -18.03 -19.13
C PHE A 234 -4.73 -16.91 -18.86
N ARG A 235 -3.49 -17.03 -19.37
CA ARG A 235 -2.48 -15.96 -19.30
C ARG A 235 -2.88 -14.70 -20.05
N ARG A 236 -3.75 -14.80 -21.05
CA ARG A 236 -4.37 -13.63 -21.67
C ARG A 236 -5.37 -12.97 -20.72
N ARG A 237 -6.23 -13.78 -20.10
CA ARG A 237 -7.38 -13.35 -19.28
C ARG A 237 -6.98 -12.90 -17.86
N ILE A 238 -5.81 -13.30 -17.38
CA ILE A 238 -5.28 -12.96 -16.06
C ILE A 238 -3.95 -12.21 -16.25
N GLN A 239 -3.96 -10.92 -15.91
CA GLN A 239 -2.79 -10.05 -16.04
C GLN A 239 -2.28 -9.57 -14.69
N ILE A 240 -1.05 -9.09 -14.66
CA ILE A 240 -0.42 -8.56 -13.44
C ILE A 240 0.28 -7.24 -13.71
N VAL A 241 0.04 -6.30 -12.82
CA VAL A 241 0.76 -5.03 -12.68
C VAL A 241 1.67 -5.18 -11.47
N PHE A 242 2.98 -5.07 -11.70
CA PHE A 242 4.00 -5.28 -10.67
C PHE A 242 4.26 -4.01 -9.84
N GLN A 243 4.94 -4.22 -8.71
CA GLN A 243 5.27 -3.21 -7.70
C GLN A 243 6.16 -2.09 -8.25
N ASP A 244 7.20 -2.44 -9.00
CA ASP A 244 8.13 -1.48 -9.57
C ASP A 244 7.86 -1.32 -11.08
N PRO A 245 7.32 -0.17 -11.51
CA PRO A 245 7.08 0.07 -12.93
C PRO A 245 8.37 0.07 -13.74
N TYR A 246 9.51 0.43 -13.16
CA TYR A 246 10.78 0.50 -13.89
C TYR A 246 11.32 -0.88 -14.25
N SER A 247 11.51 -1.75 -13.26
CA SER A 247 11.99 -3.12 -13.53
C SER A 247 11.01 -3.98 -14.33
N SER A 248 9.73 -3.59 -14.37
CA SER A 248 8.71 -4.29 -15.17
C SER A 248 8.73 -3.95 -16.67
N LEU A 249 9.40 -2.86 -17.07
CA LEU A 249 9.50 -2.41 -18.46
C LEU A 249 10.91 -2.69 -19.01
N ASN A 250 10.99 -3.18 -20.25
CA ASN A 250 12.29 -3.33 -20.90
C ASN A 250 12.79 -1.93 -21.36
N PRO A 251 13.90 -1.41 -20.82
CA PRO A 251 14.37 -0.06 -21.13
C PRO A 251 14.80 0.12 -22.59
N ARG A 252 14.98 -0.98 -23.33
CA ARG A 252 15.37 -0.99 -24.75
C ARG A 252 14.18 -1.08 -25.70
N MET A 253 12.96 -1.25 -25.19
CA MET A 253 11.75 -1.30 -25.99
C MET A 253 11.02 0.03 -25.90
N MET A 254 10.42 0.47 -27.00
CA MET A 254 9.51 1.61 -26.96
C MET A 254 8.23 1.25 -26.20
N VAL A 255 7.53 2.26 -25.70
CA VAL A 255 6.26 2.08 -25.00
C VAL A 255 5.22 1.40 -25.89
N GLY A 256 5.14 1.76 -27.17
CA GLY A 256 4.22 1.14 -28.11
C GLY A 256 4.48 -0.35 -28.31
N GLU A 257 5.75 -0.76 -28.36
CA GLU A 257 6.15 -2.18 -28.45
C GLU A 257 5.77 -2.92 -27.16
N THR A 258 6.07 -2.32 -26.02
CA THR A 258 5.79 -2.90 -24.71
C THR A 258 4.29 -3.11 -24.48
N VAL A 259 3.45 -2.13 -24.82
CA VAL A 259 2.00 -2.23 -24.66
C VAL A 259 1.38 -3.23 -25.65
N SER A 260 1.93 -3.32 -26.87
CA SER A 260 1.43 -4.22 -27.91
C SER A 260 1.93 -5.65 -27.85
N GLU A 261 2.97 -5.93 -27.07
CA GLU A 261 3.59 -7.26 -26.96
C GLU A 261 2.58 -8.36 -26.60
N GLY A 262 1.70 -8.09 -25.63
CA GLY A 262 0.65 -9.04 -25.23
C GLY A 262 -0.35 -9.33 -26.35
N MET A 263 -0.75 -8.30 -27.10
CA MET A 263 -1.65 -8.43 -28.25
C MET A 263 -1.04 -9.29 -29.36
N VAL A 264 0.24 -9.07 -29.67
CA VAL A 264 0.98 -9.85 -30.67
C VAL A 264 1.15 -11.30 -30.21
N THR A 265 1.57 -11.51 -28.96
CA THR A 265 1.81 -12.84 -28.38
C THR A 265 0.54 -13.70 -28.41
N HIS A 266 -0.61 -13.10 -28.09
CA HIS A 266 -1.90 -13.78 -28.08
C HIS A 266 -2.66 -13.71 -29.41
N ARG A 267 -2.04 -13.19 -30.48
CA ARG A 267 -2.62 -13.06 -31.83
C ARG A 267 -3.97 -12.32 -31.84
N LEU A 268 -4.07 -11.25 -31.04
CA LEU A 268 -5.28 -10.42 -30.88
C LEU A 268 -5.42 -9.34 -31.96
N VAL A 269 -4.39 -9.20 -32.80
CA VAL A 269 -4.31 -8.21 -33.87
C VAL A 269 -3.79 -8.91 -35.13
N ARG A 270 -4.31 -8.51 -36.29
CA ARG A 270 -4.04 -9.14 -37.59
C ARG A 270 -3.11 -8.32 -38.48
N SER A 271 -2.97 -7.02 -38.19
CA SER A 271 -2.12 -6.11 -38.97
C SER A 271 -1.35 -5.13 -38.08
N ARG A 272 -0.30 -4.53 -38.66
CA ARG A 272 0.44 -3.44 -37.99
C ARG A 272 -0.46 -2.23 -37.72
N ALA A 273 -1.32 -1.85 -38.67
CA ALA A 273 -2.21 -0.71 -38.50
C ALA A 273 -3.20 -0.92 -37.33
N GLU A 274 -3.81 -2.11 -37.24
CA GLU A 274 -4.69 -2.49 -36.14
C GLU A 274 -3.96 -2.52 -34.80
N ARG A 275 -2.75 -3.10 -34.77
CA ARG A 275 -1.90 -3.10 -33.57
C ARG A 275 -1.62 -1.68 -33.08
N ASP A 276 -1.21 -0.80 -33.99
CA ASP A 276 -0.85 0.57 -33.64
C ASP A 276 -2.09 1.32 -33.12
N GLU A 277 -3.28 1.13 -33.71
CA GLU A 277 -4.50 1.78 -33.22
C GLU A 277 -4.95 1.26 -31.85
N ARG A 278 -4.99 -0.06 -31.64
CA ARG A 278 -5.33 -0.62 -30.31
C ARG A 278 -4.32 -0.22 -29.25
N THR A 279 -3.06 -0.03 -29.62
CA THR A 279 -2.04 0.49 -28.70
C THR A 279 -2.33 1.93 -28.30
N ARG A 280 -2.70 2.79 -29.25
CA ARG A 280 -3.12 4.17 -28.95
C ARG A 280 -4.33 4.19 -28.04
N GLU A 281 -5.32 3.34 -28.30
CA GLU A 281 -6.50 3.21 -27.46
C GLU A 281 -6.13 2.80 -26.03
N ALA A 282 -5.28 1.77 -25.86
CA ALA A 282 -4.82 1.32 -24.55
C ALA A 282 -4.08 2.44 -23.78
N LEU A 283 -3.26 3.24 -24.45
CA LEU A 283 -2.60 4.41 -23.86
C LEU A 283 -3.61 5.50 -23.45
N ARG A 284 -4.59 5.82 -24.31
CA ARG A 284 -5.63 6.81 -24.01
C ARG A 284 -6.46 6.39 -22.79
N ARG A 285 -6.79 5.10 -22.65
CA ARG A 285 -7.56 4.57 -21.50
C ARG A 285 -6.87 4.82 -20.16
N VAL A 286 -5.53 4.88 -20.13
CA VAL A 286 -4.77 5.18 -18.91
C VAL A 286 -4.38 6.66 -18.79
N GLY A 287 -4.95 7.52 -19.63
CA GLY A 287 -4.69 8.97 -19.65
C GLY A 287 -3.31 9.34 -20.19
N LEU A 288 -2.72 8.53 -21.07
CA LEU A 288 -1.52 8.87 -21.83
C LEU A 288 -1.89 9.25 -23.26
N THR A 289 -1.11 10.12 -23.88
CA THR A 289 -1.34 10.54 -25.27
C THR A 289 -0.79 9.51 -26.25
N ALA A 290 -1.35 9.45 -27.46
CA ALA A 290 -1.00 8.45 -28.46
C ALA A 290 0.44 8.57 -28.98
N ASP A 291 0.97 9.79 -29.07
CA ASP A 291 2.34 10.09 -29.52
C ASP A 291 3.42 9.50 -28.59
N MET A 292 3.08 9.28 -27.31
CA MET A 292 3.95 8.66 -26.33
C MET A 292 4.34 7.22 -26.68
N MET A 293 3.67 6.58 -27.63
CA MET A 293 4.01 5.22 -28.08
C MET A 293 5.44 5.11 -28.66
N ASN A 294 5.99 6.20 -29.19
CA ASN A 294 7.31 6.22 -29.82
C ASN A 294 8.46 6.59 -28.84
N ARG A 295 8.15 6.67 -27.55
CA ARG A 295 9.10 7.05 -26.50
C ARG A 295 9.57 5.82 -25.72
N TYR A 296 10.74 5.92 -25.12
CA TYR A 296 11.31 4.90 -24.25
C TYR A 296 10.89 5.11 -22.79
N PRO A 297 10.86 4.05 -21.95
CA PRO A 297 10.45 4.12 -20.55
C PRO A 297 11.16 5.20 -19.72
N HIS A 298 12.45 5.44 -19.99
CA HIS A 298 13.24 6.42 -19.22
C HIS A 298 12.75 7.87 -19.40
N GLU A 299 11.98 8.15 -20.44
CA GLU A 299 11.44 9.49 -20.73
C GLU A 299 10.13 9.81 -19.97
N PHE A 300 9.65 8.90 -19.13
CA PHE A 300 8.39 9.04 -18.39
C PHE A 300 8.62 9.23 -16.89
N SER A 301 7.72 9.95 -16.22
CA SER A 301 7.66 10.02 -14.75
C SER A 301 7.26 8.67 -14.13
N GLY A 302 7.47 8.50 -12.82
CA GLY A 302 7.07 7.26 -12.11
C GLY A 302 5.59 6.91 -12.31
N GLY A 303 4.69 7.89 -12.15
CA GLY A 303 3.26 7.72 -12.39
C GLY A 303 2.90 7.39 -13.84
N GLN A 304 3.59 7.99 -14.81
CA GLN A 304 3.38 7.65 -16.22
C GLN A 304 3.87 6.24 -16.55
N ARG A 305 5.01 5.80 -16.00
CA ARG A 305 5.48 4.41 -16.17
C ARG A 305 4.49 3.42 -15.56
N GLN A 306 3.88 3.76 -14.42
CA GLN A 306 2.81 2.94 -13.85
C GLN A 306 1.61 2.83 -14.79
N ARG A 307 1.19 3.95 -15.40
CA ARG A 307 0.13 3.96 -16.42
C ARG A 307 0.50 3.12 -17.64
N VAL A 308 1.76 3.17 -18.11
CA VAL A 308 2.25 2.28 -19.18
C VAL A 308 2.14 0.80 -18.76
N GLY A 309 2.54 0.46 -17.53
CA GLY A 309 2.40 -0.89 -16.98
C GLY A 309 0.94 -1.37 -16.94
N LEU A 310 0.01 -0.47 -16.59
CA LEU A 310 -1.42 -0.74 -16.62
C LEU A 310 -1.94 -0.89 -18.06
N ALA A 311 -1.57 -0.03 -18.99
CA ALA A 311 -1.94 -0.14 -20.41
C ALA A 311 -1.47 -1.47 -21.02
N ARG A 312 -0.25 -1.90 -20.68
CA ARG A 312 0.30 -3.21 -21.08
C ARG A 312 -0.54 -4.37 -20.56
N ALA A 313 -0.98 -4.33 -19.30
CA ALA A 313 -1.86 -5.36 -18.76
C ALA A 313 -3.23 -5.34 -19.47
N LEU A 314 -3.82 -4.16 -19.66
CA LEU A 314 -5.16 -4.00 -20.22
C LEU A 314 -5.25 -4.25 -21.73
N SER A 315 -4.15 -4.18 -22.48
CA SER A 315 -4.15 -4.35 -23.94
C SER A 315 -4.64 -5.73 -24.39
N THR A 316 -4.64 -6.71 -23.49
CA THR A 316 -5.15 -8.07 -23.74
C THR A 316 -6.63 -8.26 -23.42
N GLU A 317 -7.29 -7.21 -22.90
CA GLU A 317 -8.67 -7.21 -22.38
C GLU A 317 -8.90 -8.34 -21.36
N PRO A 318 -8.19 -8.30 -20.22
CA PRO A 318 -8.28 -9.34 -19.20
C PRO A 318 -9.61 -9.30 -18.44
N ASP A 319 -9.98 -10.41 -17.79
CA ASP A 319 -11.10 -10.44 -16.84
C ASP A 319 -10.64 -10.16 -15.41
N LEU A 320 -9.38 -10.51 -15.09
CA LEU A 320 -8.76 -10.35 -13.79
C LEU A 320 -7.40 -9.66 -13.92
N VAL A 321 -7.18 -8.61 -13.14
CA VAL A 321 -5.87 -7.99 -12.99
C VAL A 321 -5.40 -8.09 -11.54
N ILE A 322 -4.18 -8.59 -11.36
CA ILE A 322 -3.51 -8.60 -10.07
C ILE A 322 -2.67 -7.32 -9.97
N CYS A 323 -2.97 -6.47 -8.99
CA CYS A 323 -2.21 -5.26 -8.70
C CYS A 323 -1.29 -5.54 -7.50
N ASP A 324 -0.02 -5.83 -7.75
CA ASP A 324 0.95 -6.18 -6.71
C ASP A 324 1.71 -4.94 -6.26
N GLU A 325 1.25 -4.30 -5.17
CA GLU A 325 1.80 -3.04 -4.65
C GLU A 325 1.93 -1.94 -5.72
N ALA A 326 0.98 -1.90 -6.65
CA ALA A 326 0.98 -1.05 -7.84
C ALA A 326 0.99 0.46 -7.57
N THR A 327 0.92 0.89 -6.31
CA THR A 327 0.92 2.31 -5.92
C THR A 327 1.89 2.65 -4.80
N SER A 328 2.70 1.70 -4.31
CA SER A 328 3.52 1.91 -3.11
C SER A 328 4.75 2.79 -3.32
N ALA A 329 5.25 2.89 -4.56
CA ALA A 329 6.41 3.69 -4.93
C ALA A 329 6.05 5.08 -5.51
N LEU A 330 4.78 5.50 -5.40
CA LEU A 330 4.27 6.73 -6.00
C LEU A 330 3.98 7.78 -4.91
N ASP A 331 4.12 9.05 -5.27
CA ASP A 331 3.66 10.15 -4.41
C ASP A 331 2.14 10.07 -4.18
N VAL A 332 1.66 10.64 -3.07
CA VAL A 332 0.26 10.56 -2.64
C VAL A 332 -0.71 11.07 -3.71
N SER A 333 -0.32 12.12 -4.45
CA SER A 333 -1.18 12.73 -5.47
C SER A 333 -1.33 11.82 -6.70
N VAL A 334 -0.25 11.22 -7.17
CA VAL A 334 -0.24 10.27 -8.28
C VAL A 334 -0.91 8.96 -7.86
N GLN A 335 -0.67 8.48 -6.64
CA GLN A 335 -1.36 7.32 -6.10
C GLN A 335 -2.89 7.50 -6.18
N ALA A 336 -3.42 8.64 -5.72
CA ALA A 336 -4.85 8.93 -5.81
C ALA A 336 -5.37 8.91 -7.27
N GLN A 337 -4.62 9.48 -8.21
CA GLN A 337 -4.97 9.43 -9.63
C GLN A 337 -5.02 8.00 -10.18
N ILE A 338 -4.06 7.15 -9.82
CA ILE A 338 -4.03 5.75 -10.24
C ILE A 338 -5.22 4.97 -9.65
N LEU A 339 -5.58 5.22 -8.39
CA LEU A 339 -6.73 4.57 -7.77
C LEU A 339 -8.05 4.96 -8.42
N ASN A 340 -8.23 6.24 -8.77
CA ASN A 340 -9.38 6.69 -9.54
C ASN A 340 -9.44 6.00 -10.90
N LEU A 341 -8.31 5.98 -11.61
CA LEU A 341 -8.21 5.30 -12.90
C LEU A 341 -8.59 3.81 -12.80
N LEU A 342 -8.10 3.09 -11.78
CA LEU A 342 -8.46 1.68 -11.58
C LEU A 342 -9.96 1.50 -11.33
N ARG A 343 -10.59 2.35 -10.51
CA ARG A 343 -12.03 2.31 -10.28
C ARG A 343 -12.80 2.55 -11.58
N ASP A 344 -12.45 3.59 -12.32
CA ASP A 344 -13.12 3.96 -13.57
C ASP A 344 -12.99 2.83 -14.62
N LEU A 345 -11.82 2.19 -14.69
CA LEU A 345 -11.60 1.03 -15.56
C LEU A 345 -12.42 -0.20 -15.14
N GLN A 346 -12.56 -0.45 -13.83
CA GLN A 346 -13.44 -1.52 -13.35
C GLN A 346 -14.89 -1.27 -13.73
N GLU A 347 -15.40 -0.06 -13.56
CA GLU A 347 -16.78 0.29 -13.92
C GLU A 347 -17.01 0.20 -15.43
N GLN A 348 -16.08 0.68 -16.25
CA GLN A 348 -16.22 0.72 -17.70
C GLN A 348 -16.03 -0.65 -18.37
N MET A 349 -15.14 -1.49 -17.84
CA MET A 349 -14.75 -2.75 -18.48
C MET A 349 -15.22 -4.00 -17.73
N GLY A 350 -15.85 -3.85 -16.55
CA GLY A 350 -16.26 -4.98 -15.71
C GLY A 350 -15.07 -5.76 -15.13
N LEU A 351 -13.91 -5.12 -14.94
CA LEU A 351 -12.69 -5.77 -14.48
C LEU A 351 -12.81 -6.24 -13.03
N SER A 352 -12.24 -7.40 -12.77
CA SER A 352 -12.05 -7.91 -11.41
C SER A 352 -10.61 -7.67 -10.98
N TYR A 353 -10.40 -7.36 -9.70
CA TYR A 353 -9.09 -7.04 -9.16
C TYR A 353 -8.73 -7.88 -7.95
N LEU A 354 -7.50 -8.41 -7.94
CA LEU A 354 -6.80 -8.78 -6.71
C LEU A 354 -5.82 -7.66 -6.39
N PHE A 355 -6.17 -6.82 -5.42
CA PHE A 355 -5.36 -5.66 -5.05
C PHE A 355 -4.49 -5.98 -3.83
N ILE A 356 -3.20 -6.21 -4.05
CA ILE A 356 -2.23 -6.52 -3.01
C ILE A 356 -1.58 -5.22 -2.56
N THR A 357 -1.69 -4.92 -1.26
CA THR A 357 -1.04 -3.73 -0.68
C THR A 357 -0.81 -3.92 0.81
N HIS A 358 0.05 -3.10 1.39
CA HIS A 358 0.17 -2.94 2.83
C HIS A 358 -0.56 -1.68 3.35
N ASP A 359 -1.06 -0.83 2.45
CA ASP A 359 -1.81 0.39 2.79
C ASP A 359 -3.31 0.11 2.91
N LEU A 360 -3.83 0.15 4.13
CA LEU A 360 -5.26 -0.06 4.41
C LEU A 360 -6.13 1.11 3.94
N GLY A 361 -5.61 2.34 3.88
CA GLY A 361 -6.37 3.49 3.37
C GLY A 361 -6.74 3.31 1.90
N VAL A 362 -5.81 2.80 1.10
CA VAL A 362 -6.04 2.44 -0.31
C VAL A 362 -7.08 1.32 -0.45
N VAL A 363 -6.98 0.29 0.40
CA VAL A 363 -7.95 -0.81 0.39
C VAL A 363 -9.35 -0.34 0.75
N GLN A 364 -9.47 0.56 1.73
CA GLN A 364 -10.76 1.14 2.11
C GLN A 364 -11.44 1.87 0.95
N TYR A 365 -10.65 2.47 0.08
CA TYR A 365 -11.14 3.23 -1.07
C TYR A 365 -11.60 2.36 -2.24
N LEU A 366 -10.85 1.30 -2.57
CA LEU A 366 -11.03 0.55 -3.83
C LEU A 366 -11.67 -0.84 -3.64
N ALA A 367 -11.48 -1.47 -2.48
CA ALA A 367 -11.85 -2.88 -2.30
C ALA A 367 -13.30 -3.07 -1.85
N HIS A 368 -13.95 -4.08 -2.40
CA HIS A 368 -15.28 -4.55 -1.97
C HIS A 368 -15.16 -5.48 -0.75
N ARG A 369 -14.14 -6.34 -0.77
CA ARG A 369 -13.78 -7.26 0.31
C ARG A 369 -12.31 -7.16 0.65
N VAL A 370 -11.98 -7.49 1.89
CA VAL A 370 -10.62 -7.52 2.40
C VAL A 370 -10.30 -8.91 2.91
N VAL A 371 -9.09 -9.36 2.59
CA VAL A 371 -8.49 -10.60 3.07
C VAL A 371 -7.19 -10.22 3.78
N VAL A 372 -7.14 -10.49 5.08
CA VAL A 372 -6.00 -10.18 5.94
C VAL A 372 -5.13 -11.42 6.08
N MET A 373 -3.87 -11.29 5.68
CA MET A 373 -2.89 -12.37 5.65
C MET A 373 -1.77 -12.11 6.65
N TYR A 374 -1.46 -13.11 7.46
CA TYR A 374 -0.33 -13.11 8.39
C TYR A 374 0.48 -14.39 8.23
N LEU A 375 1.78 -14.25 7.97
CA LEU A 375 2.76 -15.35 7.94
C LEU A 375 2.29 -16.57 7.12
N GLY A 376 1.90 -16.34 5.87
CA GLY A 376 1.48 -17.41 4.96
C GLY A 376 0.00 -17.78 5.05
N ARG A 377 -0.77 -17.30 6.04
CA ARG A 377 -2.16 -17.73 6.30
C ARG A 377 -3.15 -16.57 6.29
N ILE A 378 -4.39 -16.83 5.89
CA ILE A 378 -5.50 -15.87 6.06
C ILE A 378 -5.98 -15.96 7.51
N VAL A 379 -5.96 -14.82 8.21
CA VAL A 379 -6.42 -14.74 9.60
C VAL A 379 -7.83 -14.15 9.72
N GLU A 380 -8.24 -13.33 8.76
CA GLU A 380 -9.54 -12.68 8.75
C GLU A 380 -9.91 -12.25 7.32
N ARG A 381 -11.19 -12.33 6.96
CA ARG A 381 -11.69 -11.82 5.68
C ARG A 381 -13.15 -11.41 5.81
N GLY A 382 -13.60 -10.44 5.02
CA GLY A 382 -14.98 -9.97 5.05
C GLY A 382 -15.19 -8.82 4.08
N ARG A 383 -16.39 -8.21 4.11
CA ARG A 383 -16.62 -6.94 3.39
C ARG A 383 -15.73 -5.86 3.97
N THR A 384 -15.28 -4.92 3.13
CA THR A 384 -14.42 -3.82 3.58
C THR A 384 -15.05 -3.03 4.73
N ALA A 385 -16.35 -2.75 4.65
CA ALA A 385 -17.06 -2.08 5.75
C ALA A 385 -16.99 -2.84 7.08
N ASP A 386 -17.16 -4.17 7.07
CA ASP A 386 -17.16 -4.98 8.29
C ASP A 386 -15.76 -5.08 8.91
N ILE A 387 -14.73 -5.27 8.07
CA ILE A 387 -13.32 -5.35 8.54
C ILE A 387 -12.87 -4.02 9.17
N PHE A 388 -13.24 -2.88 8.61
CA PHE A 388 -12.83 -1.57 9.11
C PHE A 388 -13.67 -1.10 10.31
N SER A 389 -14.95 -1.45 10.35
CA SER A 389 -15.84 -1.04 11.45
C SER A 389 -15.76 -1.99 12.64
N SER A 390 -15.50 -3.28 12.43
CA SER A 390 -15.57 -4.31 13.47
C SER A 390 -14.55 -5.43 13.24
N PRO A 391 -13.24 -5.09 13.19
CA PRO A 391 -12.19 -6.09 13.07
C PRO A 391 -12.21 -7.04 14.28
N CYS A 392 -12.14 -8.34 14.02
CA CYS A 392 -12.17 -9.35 15.06
C CYS A 392 -10.76 -9.80 15.48
N HIS A 393 -9.88 -10.11 14.53
CA HIS A 393 -8.58 -10.69 14.85
C HIS A 393 -7.65 -9.63 15.47
N PRO A 394 -6.94 -9.92 16.57
CA PRO A 394 -6.03 -8.96 17.21
C PRO A 394 -4.97 -8.37 16.27
N TYR A 395 -4.48 -9.15 15.32
CA TYR A 395 -3.61 -8.67 14.24
C TYR A 395 -4.29 -7.62 13.34
N THR A 396 -5.51 -7.88 12.85
CA THR A 396 -6.28 -6.94 12.03
C THR A 396 -6.54 -5.64 12.79
N ARG A 397 -6.87 -5.74 14.08
CA ARG A 397 -7.02 -4.57 14.97
C ARG A 397 -5.74 -3.75 15.04
N ALA A 398 -4.60 -4.41 15.22
CA ALA A 398 -3.31 -3.74 15.28
C ALA A 398 -2.92 -3.09 13.95
N LEU A 399 -3.15 -3.77 12.82
CA LEU A 399 -2.96 -3.22 11.49
C LEU A 399 -3.78 -1.94 11.28
N LEU A 400 -5.08 -1.97 11.61
CA LEU A 400 -5.97 -0.82 11.47
C LEU A 400 -5.62 0.32 12.45
N ALA A 401 -5.15 0.00 13.65
CA ALA A 401 -4.70 0.99 14.63
C ALA A 401 -3.38 1.68 14.22
N ALA A 402 -2.56 1.02 13.42
CA ALA A 402 -1.31 1.57 12.89
C ALA A 402 -1.53 2.41 11.62
N ALA A 403 -2.65 2.22 10.91
CA ALA A 403 -2.97 2.99 9.70
C ALA A 403 -3.31 4.45 10.03
N PRO A 404 -2.86 5.43 9.22
CA PRO A 404 -3.27 6.82 9.36
C PRO A 404 -4.78 6.95 9.24
N ARG A 405 -5.45 7.63 10.20
CA ARG A 405 -6.88 7.95 10.11
C ARG A 405 -7.05 9.40 9.66
N TRP A 406 -7.90 9.62 8.67
CA TRP A 406 -8.24 10.94 8.14
C TRP A 406 -9.02 11.84 9.11
N ASP A 407 -9.57 11.28 10.20
CA ASP A 407 -10.32 12.01 11.22
C ASP A 407 -9.60 11.94 12.58
N ALA A 408 -8.89 13.02 12.92
CA ALA A 408 -8.13 13.18 14.17
C ALA A 408 -9.03 13.42 15.41
N ARG A 409 -10.37 13.50 15.27
CA ARG A 409 -11.27 13.82 16.40
C ARG A 409 -11.43 12.69 17.42
N ARG A 410 -10.94 11.48 17.13
CA ARG A 410 -10.96 10.34 18.06
C ARG A 410 -9.53 9.99 18.47
N GLY A 411 -9.22 10.22 19.75
CA GLY A 411 -7.90 9.98 20.34
C GLY A 411 -7.23 8.68 19.86
N ARG A 412 -5.93 8.77 19.56
CA ARG A 412 -5.13 7.74 18.91
C ARG A 412 -4.89 6.55 19.84
N ARG A 413 -5.75 5.52 19.80
CA ARG A 413 -5.45 4.23 20.45
C ARG A 413 -4.45 3.47 19.58
N THR A 414 -3.16 3.71 19.80
CA THR A 414 -2.08 2.96 19.13
C THR A 414 -1.93 1.60 19.79
N ILE A 415 -2.07 0.52 19.02
CA ILE A 415 -1.78 -0.83 19.49
C ILE A 415 -0.32 -1.11 19.12
N THR A 416 0.59 -1.01 20.10
CA THR A 416 1.99 -1.38 19.90
C THR A 416 2.13 -2.89 19.96
N LEU A 417 2.43 -3.52 18.82
CA LEU A 417 2.78 -4.93 18.79
C LEU A 417 4.20 -5.12 19.35
N ALA A 418 4.36 -6.04 20.30
CA ALA A 418 5.66 -6.39 20.85
C ALA A 418 6.34 -7.47 20.01
N GLY A 419 7.65 -7.35 19.83
CA GLY A 419 8.50 -8.36 19.17
C GLY A 419 8.47 -8.34 17.64
N ASP A 420 9.45 -9.01 17.05
CA ASP A 420 9.62 -9.16 15.60
C ASP A 420 8.66 -10.19 15.00
N VAL A 421 8.44 -10.09 13.70
CA VAL A 421 7.67 -11.09 12.93
C VAL A 421 8.40 -12.44 13.01
N PRO A 422 7.72 -13.53 13.42
CA PRO A 422 8.35 -14.85 13.47
C PRO A 422 8.85 -15.31 12.10
N SER A 423 9.89 -16.14 12.10
CA SER A 423 10.50 -16.63 10.85
C SER A 423 9.56 -17.54 10.07
N PRO A 424 9.38 -17.33 8.75
CA PRO A 424 8.60 -18.23 7.88
C PRO A 424 9.31 -19.56 7.58
N ILE A 425 10.57 -19.72 8.01
CA ILE A 425 11.32 -20.98 7.92
C ILE A 425 10.83 -21.97 8.99
N ASN A 426 10.58 -21.46 10.19
CA ASN A 426 10.09 -22.25 11.33
C ASN A 426 8.94 -21.48 11.99
N PRO A 427 7.75 -21.46 11.35
CA PRO A 427 6.63 -20.72 11.87
C PRO A 427 6.19 -21.30 13.23
N PRO A 428 5.67 -20.47 14.14
CA PRO A 428 5.17 -20.95 15.42
C PRO A 428 4.06 -21.99 15.23
N PRO A 429 3.96 -23.01 16.09
CA PRO A 429 2.82 -23.90 16.09
C PRO A 429 1.52 -23.14 16.43
N GLY A 430 0.39 -23.73 16.06
CA GLY A 430 -0.93 -23.16 16.28
C GLY A 430 -1.21 -21.89 15.48
N CYS A 431 -1.65 -20.82 16.16
CA CYS A 431 -1.83 -19.50 15.57
C CYS A 431 -0.46 -18.80 15.39
N PRO A 432 0.00 -18.48 14.16
CA PRO A 432 1.30 -17.85 13.96
C PRO A 432 1.44 -16.48 14.61
N PHE A 433 0.32 -15.81 14.92
CA PHE A 433 0.31 -14.51 15.59
C PHE A 433 0.42 -14.60 17.11
N HIS A 434 0.29 -15.79 17.72
CA HIS A 434 0.32 -15.94 19.18
C HIS A 434 1.55 -15.32 19.87
N PRO A 435 2.78 -15.31 19.30
CA PRO A 435 3.93 -14.71 19.96
C PRO A 435 3.83 -13.18 20.13
N ARG A 436 3.04 -12.53 19.27
CA ARG A 436 2.84 -11.06 19.25
C ARG A 436 1.43 -10.66 19.72
N CYS A 437 0.57 -11.64 20.00
CA CYS A 437 -0.82 -11.39 20.35
C CYS A 437 -0.93 -10.89 21.79
N PRO A 438 -1.50 -9.69 22.03
CA PRO A 438 -1.67 -9.19 23.40
C PRO A 438 -2.72 -9.99 24.19
N ALA A 439 -3.66 -10.63 23.48
CA ALA A 439 -4.72 -11.47 24.01
C ALA A 439 -4.44 -12.97 23.77
N VAL A 440 -3.18 -13.38 23.86
CA VAL A 440 -2.79 -14.79 23.71
C VAL A 440 -3.44 -15.64 24.81
N MET A 441 -3.93 -16.82 24.42
CA MET A 441 -4.48 -17.86 25.31
C MET A 441 -3.62 -19.13 25.21
N PRO A 442 -3.60 -20.02 26.21
CA PRO A 442 -2.76 -21.22 26.20
C PRO A 442 -2.91 -22.10 24.95
N HIS A 443 -4.13 -22.29 24.46
CA HIS A 443 -4.41 -23.12 23.27
C HIS A 443 -3.89 -22.50 21.96
N CYS A 444 -3.61 -21.19 21.92
CA CYS A 444 -3.16 -20.48 20.72
C CYS A 444 -1.82 -20.99 20.17
N SER A 445 -0.95 -21.55 21.02
CA SER A 445 0.35 -22.09 20.61
C SER A 445 0.27 -23.55 20.18
N SER A 446 -0.81 -24.27 20.48
CA SER A 446 -0.91 -25.71 20.26
C SER A 446 -1.60 -26.06 18.94
N ALA A 447 -2.66 -25.36 18.56
CA ALA A 447 -3.48 -25.68 17.39
C ALA A 447 -3.92 -24.44 16.60
N TRP A 448 -4.18 -24.63 15.30
CA TRP A 448 -4.70 -23.57 14.44
C TRP A 448 -6.20 -23.42 14.72
N PRO A 449 -6.70 -22.20 14.97
CA PRO A 449 -8.12 -22.00 15.20
C PRO A 449 -8.92 -22.33 13.93
N GLY A 450 -9.99 -23.10 14.08
CA GLY A 450 -11.02 -23.26 13.05
C GLY A 450 -11.64 -21.92 12.62
N THR A 451 -12.35 -21.94 11.50
CA THR A 451 -13.02 -20.76 10.96
C THR A 451 -14.29 -20.46 11.76
N THR A 452 -14.39 -19.24 12.28
CA THR A 452 -15.65 -18.69 12.81
C THR A 452 -16.26 -17.76 11.76
N ASP A 453 -17.54 -17.98 11.41
CA ASP A 453 -18.32 -17.06 10.58
C ASP A 453 -19.06 -16.05 11.48
N LEU A 454 -18.74 -14.77 11.32
CA LEU A 454 -19.27 -13.63 12.07
C LEU A 454 -20.50 -13.01 11.37
N GLY A 455 -21.00 -13.66 10.30
CA GLY A 455 -22.11 -13.22 9.48
C GLY A 455 -21.67 -12.41 8.26
N ASN A 456 -22.54 -12.35 7.24
CA ASN A 456 -22.31 -11.60 5.99
C ASN A 456 -21.00 -11.96 5.24
N GLY A 457 -20.51 -13.20 5.41
CA GLY A 457 -19.25 -13.66 4.82
C GLY A 457 -18.00 -13.10 5.51
N HIS A 458 -18.14 -12.49 6.70
CA HIS A 458 -17.03 -12.09 7.55
C HIS A 458 -16.56 -13.31 8.34
N THR A 459 -15.39 -13.85 8.02
CA THR A 459 -14.84 -15.03 8.69
C THR A 459 -13.50 -14.73 9.34
N VAL A 460 -13.23 -15.34 10.49
CA VAL A 460 -11.98 -15.16 11.25
C VAL A 460 -11.42 -16.50 11.73
N HIS A 461 -10.10 -16.60 11.80
CA HIS A 461 -9.36 -17.69 12.43
C HIS A 461 -8.81 -17.23 13.78
N CYS A 462 -9.65 -17.21 14.83
CA CYS A 462 -9.22 -16.75 16.16
C CYS A 462 -10.02 -17.42 17.28
N TYR A 463 -9.33 -17.95 18.30
CA TYR A 463 -9.93 -18.50 19.51
C TYR A 463 -10.77 -17.48 20.30
N LEU A 464 -10.53 -16.17 20.14
CA LEU A 464 -11.34 -15.14 20.81
C LEU A 464 -12.80 -15.17 20.33
N ALA A 465 -13.02 -15.46 19.06
CA ALA A 465 -14.36 -15.51 18.45
C ALA A 465 -14.96 -16.92 18.48
N GLN A 466 -14.17 -17.95 18.79
CA GLN A 466 -14.69 -19.30 18.90
C GLN A 466 -15.65 -19.40 20.09
N ASP A 467 -16.71 -20.17 19.86
CA ASP A 467 -17.77 -20.46 20.82
C ASP A 467 -18.56 -19.24 21.32
N ILE A 468 -18.38 -18.07 20.68
CA ILE A 468 -19.21 -16.89 20.93
C ILE A 468 -20.45 -16.96 20.03
N PRO A 469 -21.67 -16.85 20.59
CA PRO A 469 -22.88 -16.72 19.79
C PRO A 469 -22.78 -15.51 18.85
N ILE A 470 -23.14 -15.69 17.58
CA ILE A 470 -23.06 -14.63 16.56
C ILE A 470 -24.43 -13.97 16.43
N ASP A 471 -24.75 -13.13 17.41
CA ASP A 471 -25.93 -12.24 17.45
C ASP A 471 -25.48 -10.76 17.43
N ALA A 472 -26.40 -9.81 17.63
CA ALA A 472 -26.09 -8.38 17.59
C ALA A 472 -24.91 -7.94 18.49
N ASP A 473 -24.66 -8.66 19.60
CA ASP A 473 -23.73 -8.27 20.65
C ASP A 473 -22.43 -9.10 20.61
N TRP A 474 -22.22 -9.91 19.56
CA TRP A 474 -21.02 -10.77 19.44
C TRP A 474 -19.72 -9.96 19.58
N ARG A 475 -19.73 -8.72 19.06
CA ARG A 475 -18.59 -7.79 19.06
C ARG A 475 -18.18 -7.42 20.47
N GLU A 476 -19.15 -7.07 21.30
CA GLU A 476 -18.92 -6.65 22.68
C GLU A 476 -18.40 -7.81 23.52
N ARG A 477 -18.87 -9.04 23.26
CA ARG A 477 -18.35 -10.24 23.91
C ARG A 477 -16.91 -10.56 23.49
N VAL A 478 -16.59 -10.46 22.20
CA VAL A 478 -15.21 -10.61 21.70
C VAL A 478 -14.31 -9.55 22.32
N ASP A 479 -14.76 -8.29 22.40
CA ASP A 479 -14.02 -7.18 22.98
C ASP A 479 -13.78 -7.38 24.48
N ALA A 480 -14.81 -7.74 25.23
CA ALA A 480 -14.71 -8.01 26.66
C ALA A 480 -13.72 -9.16 26.93
N ARG A 481 -13.82 -10.26 26.17
CA ARG A 481 -12.89 -11.39 26.27
C ARG A 481 -11.46 -10.95 25.95
N MET A 482 -11.25 -10.21 24.86
CA MET A 482 -9.94 -9.67 24.51
C MET A 482 -9.36 -8.82 25.65
N GLN A 483 -10.14 -7.90 26.22
CA GLN A 483 -9.68 -7.05 27.32
C GLN A 483 -9.36 -7.84 28.59
N GLN A 484 -10.14 -8.89 28.89
CA GLN A 484 -9.86 -9.79 30.01
C GLN A 484 -8.53 -10.52 29.83
N GLU A 485 -8.29 -11.07 28.65
CA GLU A 485 -7.06 -11.80 28.31
C GLU A 485 -5.83 -10.88 28.32
N VAL A 486 -5.94 -9.67 27.76
CA VAL A 486 -4.88 -8.66 27.82
C VAL A 486 -4.51 -8.32 29.26
N LYS A 487 -5.51 -8.07 30.11
CA LYS A 487 -5.29 -7.78 31.54
C LYS A 487 -4.64 -8.96 32.26
N ARG A 488 -5.03 -10.20 31.96
CA ARG A 488 -4.41 -11.41 32.54
C ARG A 488 -2.93 -11.50 32.16
N ASN A 489 -2.63 -11.38 30.87
CA ASN A 489 -1.27 -11.51 30.34
C ASN A 489 -0.33 -10.39 30.84
N LEU A 490 -0.85 -9.16 31.05
CA LEU A 490 -0.07 -8.08 31.66
C LEU A 490 0.28 -8.36 33.13
N LYS A 491 -0.67 -8.90 33.90
CA LYS A 491 -0.42 -9.28 35.30
C LYS A 491 0.59 -10.41 35.43
N GLU A 492 0.56 -11.38 34.51
CA GLU A 492 1.52 -12.49 34.48
C GLU A 492 2.93 -12.03 34.13
N LYS A 493 3.10 -11.01 33.26
CA LYS A 493 4.43 -10.45 32.95
C LYS A 493 5.03 -9.58 34.06
N GLN A 494 4.21 -9.07 34.97
CA GLN A 494 4.64 -8.25 36.12
C GLN A 494 5.02 -9.08 37.34
N ARG A 495 4.62 -10.35 37.37
CA ARG A 495 5.05 -11.35 38.35
C ARG A 495 6.31 -12.04 37.85
#